data_AF-A0A1X7M255-F1
#
_entry.id   AF-A0A1X7M255-F1
#
_cell.length_a   1.000
_cell.length_b   1.000
_cell.length_c   1.000
_cell.angle_alpha   90.00
_cell.angle_beta   90.00
_cell.angle_gamma   90.00
#
_symmetry.space_group_name_H-M   'P 1'
#
loop_
_entity.id
_entity.type
_entity.pdbx_description
1 polymer ?
#
loop_
_entity_poly.entity_id
_entity_poly.type
_entity_poly.pdbx_seq_one_letter_code
_entity_poly.pdbx_strand_id
1 'polypeptide(L)'
;MSDTDFFHFIFSNWIEYLLYAVPLTFLCYLTVRRLAVGFIDPIHFYFTFTFGTSYAIVLILWIYDYIPDHIFYMILSNWIVLAAFMRLSFKTRNFKAIGVSEKIFNTCNANSNMIFWILLLTYTMLTTIYVKNVSFEAFIQSRFEANRGLGALVRVLDVVRLLLTAYLSIMAIKSIGFKRWFLAAFAILISVIASFVSGAKFSLLEHLLVALISIYIYCGWKPKLTGKSLVIFVLLAIAMISYVLFLLSFASQSLGYTKANYMDAPVVVELFFMRIFANGDAYYFSLPNSVIDSLHVSNSIYQLFGYIAGNGVMQNVFDYDYTENDVGRLIWKVWYPWDDIARGPTSHFDLAGYAYFGAVGGIIMTAAIGWIIGRICKAKNGRRRNDIFYSSFVSVLYCRTIVVLLSPPVGLAYIVDLIFILIFLTILSAALNFILQNKRVSNI
;
A
#
# COMPACT_ATOMS: atom_id res chain seq x y z
N MET A 1 -20.03 20.39 -8.07
CA MET A 1 -19.49 20.01 -9.40
C MET A 1 -19.57 18.50 -9.52
N SER A 2 -20.22 17.95 -10.54
CA SER A 2 -20.27 16.49 -10.76
C SER A 2 -18.94 15.95 -11.31
N ASP A 3 -18.79 14.63 -11.42
CA ASP A 3 -17.59 14.00 -11.96
C ASP A 3 -17.40 14.26 -13.46
N THR A 4 -18.48 14.25 -14.23
CA THR A 4 -18.44 14.64 -15.64
C THR A 4 -18.01 16.10 -15.81
N ASP A 5 -18.54 17.00 -14.99
CA ASP A 5 -18.13 18.41 -14.96
C ASP A 5 -16.65 18.55 -14.60
N PHE A 6 -16.19 17.80 -13.59
CA PHE A 6 -14.79 17.76 -13.20
C PHE A 6 -13.89 17.33 -14.36
N PHE A 7 -14.26 16.26 -15.08
CA PHE A 7 -13.46 15.80 -16.21
C PHE A 7 -13.43 16.84 -17.33
N HIS A 8 -14.54 17.48 -17.70
CA HIS A 8 -14.51 18.59 -18.65
C HIS A 8 -13.62 19.75 -18.19
N PHE A 9 -13.68 20.10 -16.90
CA PHE A 9 -12.84 21.15 -16.32
C PHE A 9 -11.35 20.79 -16.33
N ILE A 10 -10.97 19.61 -15.85
CA ILE A 10 -9.55 19.24 -15.73
C ILE A 10 -8.93 18.97 -17.10
N PHE A 11 -9.68 18.44 -18.06
CA PHE A 11 -9.20 18.24 -19.43
C PHE A 11 -9.13 19.54 -20.21
N SER A 12 -9.95 20.55 -19.92
CA SER A 12 -9.76 21.89 -20.51
C SER A 12 -8.55 22.63 -19.92
N ASN A 13 -8.18 22.33 -18.67
CA ASN A 13 -7.06 22.98 -17.96
C ASN A 13 -5.88 22.02 -17.67
N TRP A 14 -5.69 20.98 -18.51
CA TRP A 14 -4.71 19.92 -18.22
C TRP A 14 -3.25 20.41 -18.17
N ILE A 15 -2.93 21.46 -18.94
CA ILE A 15 -1.59 22.07 -18.94
C ILE A 15 -1.31 22.73 -17.59
N GLU A 16 -2.28 23.49 -17.08
CA GLU A 16 -2.19 24.14 -15.78
C GLU A 16 -2.09 23.12 -14.65
N TYR A 17 -2.90 22.06 -14.71
CA TYR A 17 -2.76 20.93 -13.80
C TYR A 17 -1.34 20.36 -13.78
N LEU A 18 -0.70 20.14 -14.94
CA LEU A 18 0.67 19.64 -15.00
C LEU A 18 1.68 20.64 -14.41
N LEU A 19 1.47 21.94 -14.65
CA LEU A 19 2.28 23.01 -14.06
C LEU A 19 2.20 23.04 -12.52
N TYR A 20 1.08 22.61 -11.93
CA TYR A 20 0.93 22.45 -10.47
C TYR A 20 1.44 21.10 -9.95
N ALA A 21 1.21 20.02 -10.70
CA ALA A 21 1.62 18.68 -10.34
C ALA A 21 3.14 18.53 -10.21
N VAL A 22 3.92 19.17 -11.09
CA VAL A 22 5.39 19.08 -11.05
C VAL A 22 5.98 19.72 -9.77
N PRO A 23 5.68 20.98 -9.41
CA PRO A 23 6.13 21.58 -8.15
C PRO A 23 5.64 20.83 -6.91
N LEU A 24 4.37 20.41 -6.86
CA LEU A 24 3.83 19.69 -5.70
C LEU A 24 4.48 18.32 -5.52
N THR A 25 4.69 17.59 -6.61
CA THR A 25 5.47 16.33 -6.60
C THR A 25 6.89 16.59 -6.09
N PHE A 26 7.53 17.68 -6.51
CA PHE A 26 8.86 18.05 -6.02
C PHE A 26 8.87 18.40 -4.52
N LEU A 27 7.85 19.12 -4.02
CA LEU A 27 7.72 19.40 -2.58
C LEU A 27 7.47 18.12 -1.76
N CYS A 28 6.62 17.22 -2.25
CA CYS A 28 6.40 15.91 -1.65
C CYS A 28 7.70 15.07 -1.65
N TYR A 29 8.51 15.14 -2.72
CA TYR A 29 9.83 14.52 -2.77
C TYR A 29 10.76 15.08 -1.69
N LEU A 30 10.87 16.40 -1.57
CA LEU A 30 11.69 17.06 -0.54
C LEU A 30 11.27 16.69 0.88
N THR A 31 9.99 16.41 1.10
CA THR A 31 9.45 15.98 2.40
C THR A 31 10.08 14.66 2.86
N VAL A 32 10.15 13.66 1.96
CA VAL A 32 10.53 12.27 2.29
C VAL A 32 11.94 11.86 1.85
N ARG A 33 12.65 12.66 1.05
CA ARG A 33 13.99 12.31 0.49
C ARG A 33 15.03 11.84 1.53
N ARG A 34 14.95 12.33 2.77
CA ARG A 34 15.87 11.93 3.86
C ARG A 34 15.46 10.64 4.58
N LEU A 35 14.21 10.21 4.40
CA LEU A 35 13.65 8.96 4.93
C LEU A 35 13.79 7.81 3.93
N ALA A 36 13.81 8.13 2.64
CA ALA A 36 13.96 7.19 1.54
C ALA A 36 15.39 6.60 1.44
N VAL A 37 15.46 5.38 0.92
CA VAL A 37 16.71 4.64 0.67
C VAL A 37 17.38 5.03 -0.64
N GLY A 38 16.60 5.54 -1.59
CA GLY A 38 16.98 5.94 -2.94
C GLY A 38 15.73 6.30 -3.74
N PHE A 39 15.88 6.47 -5.06
CA PHE A 39 14.78 6.89 -5.92
C PHE A 39 13.68 5.84 -6.10
N ILE A 40 14.02 4.55 -6.00
CA ILE A 40 13.09 3.41 -6.15
C ILE A 40 12.50 3.02 -4.77
N ASP A 41 12.51 3.92 -3.79
CA ASP A 41 11.89 3.65 -2.49
C ASP A 41 10.35 3.72 -2.61
N PRO A 42 9.60 2.74 -2.07
CA PRO A 42 8.14 2.73 -2.07
C PRO A 42 7.49 4.06 -1.67
N ILE A 43 8.09 4.79 -0.73
CA ILE A 43 7.53 6.06 -0.27
C ILE A 43 7.44 7.11 -1.39
N HIS A 44 8.28 7.04 -2.41
CA HIS A 44 8.18 7.93 -3.56
C HIS A 44 6.99 7.58 -4.46
N PHE A 45 6.65 6.30 -4.58
CA PHE A 45 5.46 5.92 -5.33
C PHE A 45 4.18 6.35 -4.60
N TYR A 46 4.03 5.92 -3.34
CA TYR A 46 2.81 6.15 -2.56
C TYR A 46 2.64 7.58 -2.06
N PHE A 47 3.72 8.28 -1.71
CA PHE A 47 3.64 9.64 -1.19
C PHE A 47 3.99 10.68 -2.25
N THR A 48 5.19 10.58 -2.85
CA THR A 48 5.68 11.61 -3.77
C THR A 48 4.84 11.71 -5.04
N PHE A 49 4.59 10.59 -5.74
CA PHE A 49 3.83 10.59 -6.98
C PHE A 49 2.33 10.73 -6.73
N THR A 50 1.71 9.83 -5.96
CA THR A 50 0.27 9.87 -5.71
C THR A 50 -0.16 11.21 -5.14
N PHE A 51 0.32 11.62 -3.95
CA PHE A 51 -0.12 12.90 -3.35
C PHE A 51 0.38 14.12 -4.12
N GLY A 52 1.52 14.05 -4.82
CA GLY A 52 1.94 15.14 -5.71
C GLY A 52 0.90 15.41 -6.81
N THR A 53 0.39 14.35 -7.44
CA THR A 53 -0.65 14.44 -8.47
C THR A 53 -2.03 14.76 -7.89
N SER A 54 -2.37 14.27 -6.69
CA SER A 54 -3.67 14.50 -6.06
C SER A 54 -3.78 15.91 -5.46
N TYR A 55 -2.74 16.42 -4.81
CA TYR A 55 -2.72 17.78 -4.27
C TYR A 55 -2.72 18.84 -5.37
N ALA A 56 -2.29 18.52 -6.59
CA ALA A 56 -2.46 19.40 -7.74
C ALA A 56 -3.94 19.58 -8.10
N ILE A 57 -4.75 18.54 -7.94
CA ILE A 57 -6.22 18.64 -8.09
C ILE A 57 -6.79 19.53 -6.99
N VAL A 58 -6.35 19.36 -5.74
CA VAL A 58 -6.76 20.24 -4.63
C VAL A 58 -6.42 21.70 -4.92
N LEU A 59 -5.21 21.97 -5.41
CA LEU A 59 -4.75 23.33 -5.69
C LEU A 59 -5.52 23.98 -6.83
N ILE A 60 -5.72 23.29 -7.96
CA ILE A 60 -6.47 23.85 -9.10
C ILE A 60 -7.94 24.08 -8.72
N LEU A 61 -8.56 23.19 -7.94
CA LEU A 61 -9.93 23.38 -7.48
C LEU A 61 -10.05 24.58 -6.52
N TRP A 62 -9.02 24.87 -5.72
CA TRP A 62 -9.01 26.04 -4.85
C TRP A 62 -8.84 27.35 -5.62
N ILE A 63 -7.92 27.39 -6.59
CA ILE A 63 -7.68 28.59 -7.42
C ILE A 63 -8.92 29.01 -8.21
N TYR A 64 -9.74 28.04 -8.63
CA TYR A 64 -10.99 28.28 -9.36
C TYR A 64 -12.24 28.37 -8.45
N ASP A 65 -12.06 28.55 -7.14
CA ASP A 65 -13.13 28.73 -6.16
C ASP A 65 -14.14 27.56 -6.08
N TYR A 66 -13.76 26.35 -6.51
CA TYR A 66 -14.61 25.16 -6.38
C TYR A 66 -14.59 24.57 -4.98
N ILE A 67 -13.58 24.91 -4.16
CA ILE A 67 -13.45 24.46 -2.77
C ILE A 67 -13.25 25.65 -1.82
N PRO A 68 -13.93 25.68 -0.66
CA PRO A 68 -13.72 26.71 0.34
C PRO A 68 -12.32 26.70 0.97
N ASP A 69 -11.90 27.87 1.45
CA ASP A 69 -10.61 28.09 2.11
C ASP A 69 -10.35 27.15 3.30
N HIS A 70 -11.35 26.88 4.14
CA HIS A 70 -11.16 26.04 5.33
C HIS A 70 -10.78 24.60 4.96
N ILE A 71 -11.33 24.06 3.86
CA ILE A 71 -11.01 22.73 3.34
C ILE A 71 -9.59 22.70 2.79
N PHE A 72 -9.19 23.73 2.04
CA PHE A 72 -7.82 23.84 1.54
C PHE A 72 -6.79 23.88 2.68
N TYR A 73 -7.00 24.72 3.68
CA TYR A 73 -6.13 24.81 4.86
C TYR A 73 -6.13 23.54 5.71
N MET A 74 -7.24 22.79 5.76
CA MET A 74 -7.31 21.48 6.40
C MET A 74 -6.35 20.47 5.72
N ILE A 75 -6.34 20.39 4.39
CA ILE A 75 -5.44 19.49 3.66
C ILE A 75 -3.98 19.91 3.87
N LEU A 76 -3.70 21.20 3.72
CA LEU A 76 -2.35 21.75 3.91
C LEU A 76 -1.82 21.51 5.33
N SER A 77 -2.63 21.71 6.36
CA SER A 77 -2.25 21.48 7.75
C SER A 77 -1.97 19.99 8.01
N ASN A 78 -2.79 19.08 7.47
CA ASN A 78 -2.53 17.64 7.54
C ASN A 78 -1.19 17.26 6.89
N TRP A 79 -0.88 17.79 5.71
CA TRP A 79 0.42 17.55 5.07
C TRP A 79 1.60 18.03 5.92
N ILE A 80 1.52 19.25 6.47
CA ILE A 80 2.57 19.82 7.33
C ILE A 80 2.76 18.97 8.59
N VAL A 81 1.67 18.59 9.25
CA VAL A 81 1.70 17.77 10.48
C VAL A 81 2.28 16.39 10.20
N LEU A 82 1.85 15.73 9.12
CA LEU A 82 2.40 14.45 8.69
C LEU A 82 3.91 14.56 8.48
N ALA A 83 4.37 15.54 7.71
CA ALA A 83 5.78 15.79 7.42
C ALA A 83 6.59 16.05 8.70
N ALA A 84 6.07 16.85 9.62
CA ALA A 84 6.70 17.18 10.89
C ALA A 84 6.86 15.93 11.77
N PHE A 85 5.79 15.16 11.99
CA PHE A 85 5.80 13.97 12.83
C PHE A 85 6.61 12.82 12.23
N MET A 86 6.58 12.62 10.91
CA MET A 86 7.46 11.68 10.22
C MET A 86 8.94 11.98 10.50
N ARG A 87 9.34 13.25 10.37
CA ARG A 87 10.73 13.68 10.60
C ARG A 87 11.12 13.63 12.07
N LEU A 88 10.22 14.06 12.96
CA LEU A 88 10.44 14.03 14.41
C LEU A 88 10.68 12.60 14.87
N SER A 89 9.74 11.70 14.56
CA SER A 89 9.80 10.28 14.92
C SER A 89 11.05 9.57 14.38
N PHE A 90 11.46 9.89 13.16
CA PHE A 90 12.69 9.37 12.57
C PHE A 90 13.95 9.81 13.34
N LYS A 91 13.99 11.06 13.83
CA LYS A 91 15.11 11.56 14.63
C LYS A 91 15.08 11.04 16.07
N THR A 92 13.91 10.91 16.68
CA THR A 92 13.73 10.44 18.07
C THR A 92 14.47 9.14 18.31
N ARG A 93 15.31 9.07 19.36
CA ARG A 93 16.13 7.89 19.69
C ARG A 93 15.28 6.61 19.65
N ASN A 94 15.89 5.49 19.28
CA ASN A 94 15.17 4.22 19.34
C ASN A 94 14.71 4.01 20.78
N PHE A 95 13.40 3.97 21.01
CA PHE A 95 12.85 3.34 22.21
C PHE A 95 13.42 1.93 22.26
N LYS A 96 14.44 1.76 23.11
CA LYS A 96 14.90 0.45 23.52
C LYS A 96 13.84 -0.06 24.48
N ALA A 97 12.73 -0.57 23.96
CA ALA A 97 11.87 -1.44 24.75
C ALA A 97 12.69 -2.72 25.05
N ILE A 98 13.53 -2.59 26.07
CA ILE A 98 14.09 -3.60 26.98
C ILE A 98 14.36 -4.94 26.30
N GLY A 99 15.40 -5.09 25.47
CA GLY A 99 15.98 -6.39 25.02
C GLY A 99 15.08 -7.42 24.30
N VAL A 100 13.76 -7.28 24.35
CA VAL A 100 12.75 -8.25 23.91
C VAL A 100 12.68 -8.24 22.39
N SER A 101 12.75 -7.07 21.76
CA SER A 101 12.76 -6.98 20.29
C SER A 101 13.96 -7.69 19.67
N GLU A 102 15.17 -7.52 20.22
CA GLU A 102 16.36 -8.22 19.71
C GLU A 102 16.28 -9.72 19.98
N LYS A 103 15.79 -10.14 21.15
CA LYS A 103 15.59 -11.56 21.47
C LYS A 103 14.59 -12.22 20.53
N ILE A 104 13.47 -11.56 20.22
CA ILE A 104 12.45 -12.06 19.27
C ILE A 104 13.07 -12.30 17.90
N PHE A 105 13.71 -11.28 17.31
CA PHE A 105 14.31 -11.41 15.98
C PHE A 105 15.44 -12.44 15.94
N ASN A 106 16.29 -12.49 16.97
CA ASN A 106 17.37 -13.47 17.05
C ASN A 106 16.83 -14.90 17.15
N THR A 107 15.75 -15.13 17.90
CA THR A 107 15.12 -16.45 18.05
C THR A 107 14.56 -16.93 16.72
N CYS A 108 13.87 -16.06 15.98
CA CYS A 108 13.36 -16.39 14.66
C CYS A 108 14.48 -16.58 13.63
N ASN A 109 15.52 -15.74 13.65
CA ASN A 109 16.62 -15.85 12.70
C ASN A 109 17.42 -17.16 12.87
N ALA A 110 17.60 -17.64 14.11
CA ALA A 110 18.22 -18.94 14.38
C ALA A 110 17.50 -20.09 13.66
N ASN A 111 16.18 -19.99 13.51
CA ASN A 111 15.33 -20.97 12.83
C ASN A 111 14.89 -20.51 11.43
N SER A 112 15.61 -19.57 10.82
CA SER A 112 15.21 -18.92 9.56
C SER A 112 14.92 -19.89 8.41
N ASN A 113 15.68 -20.98 8.29
CA ASN A 113 15.44 -22.02 7.28
C ASN A 113 14.13 -22.78 7.52
N MET A 114 13.81 -23.11 8.78
CA MET A 114 12.53 -23.78 9.11
C MET A 114 11.36 -22.83 8.89
N ILE A 115 11.48 -21.56 9.30
CA ILE A 115 10.48 -20.53 9.05
C ILE A 115 10.19 -20.41 7.56
N PHE A 116 11.21 -20.41 6.70
CA PHE A 116 11.03 -20.39 5.25
C PHE A 116 10.16 -21.55 4.76
N TRP A 117 10.44 -22.77 5.19
CA TRP A 117 9.64 -23.94 4.80
C TRP A 117 8.21 -23.91 5.34
N ILE A 118 8.02 -23.42 6.56
CA ILE A 118 6.69 -23.22 7.16
C ILE A 118 5.90 -22.21 6.33
N LEU A 119 6.50 -21.05 6.01
CA LEU A 119 5.86 -20.04 5.16
C LEU A 119 5.52 -20.60 3.78
N LEU A 120 6.40 -21.39 3.18
CA LEU A 120 6.16 -21.99 1.87
C LEU A 120 5.00 -22.99 1.92
N LEU A 121 4.96 -23.84 2.93
CA LEU A 121 3.88 -24.80 3.14
C LEU A 121 2.55 -24.10 3.39
N THR A 122 2.53 -23.07 4.24
CA THR A 122 1.34 -22.25 4.47
C THR A 122 0.88 -21.59 3.18
N TYR A 123 1.79 -21.02 2.39
CA TYR A 123 1.44 -20.40 1.11
C TYR A 123 0.82 -21.39 0.12
N THR A 124 1.42 -22.57 -0.06
CA THR A 124 0.91 -23.58 -1.01
C THR A 124 -0.44 -24.13 -0.56
N MET A 125 -0.61 -24.43 0.73
CA MET A 125 -1.89 -24.88 1.29
C MET A 125 -2.99 -23.84 1.11
N LEU A 126 -2.75 -22.60 1.55
CA LEU A 126 -3.76 -21.53 1.46
C LEU A 126 -4.08 -21.16 0.01
N THR A 127 -3.08 -21.13 -0.87
CA THR A 127 -3.31 -20.88 -2.30
C THR A 127 -4.17 -21.98 -2.93
N THR A 128 -3.92 -23.25 -2.58
CA THR A 128 -4.71 -24.38 -3.08
C THR A 128 -6.16 -24.30 -2.61
N ILE A 129 -6.38 -23.97 -1.34
CA ILE A 129 -7.73 -23.75 -0.78
C ILE A 129 -8.43 -22.60 -1.51
N TYR A 130 -7.72 -21.49 -1.75
CA TYR A 130 -8.27 -20.32 -2.42
C TYR A 130 -8.71 -20.65 -3.86
N VAL A 131 -7.82 -21.25 -4.66
CA VAL A 131 -8.11 -21.62 -6.06
C VAL A 131 -9.25 -22.63 -6.16
N LYS A 132 -9.44 -23.50 -5.16
CA LYS A 132 -10.56 -24.45 -5.13
C LYS A 132 -11.92 -23.77 -4.88
N ASN A 133 -11.92 -22.65 -4.16
CA ASN A 133 -13.14 -21.98 -3.70
C ASN A 133 -13.56 -20.76 -4.56
N VAL A 134 -12.65 -20.22 -5.39
CA VAL A 134 -12.91 -19.03 -6.21
C VAL A 134 -12.94 -19.40 -7.69
N SER A 135 -14.05 -19.10 -8.37
CA SER A 135 -14.19 -19.33 -9.82
C SER A 135 -13.34 -18.34 -10.62
N PHE A 136 -12.90 -18.76 -11.81
CA PHE A 136 -12.11 -17.90 -12.70
C PHE A 136 -12.88 -16.63 -13.14
N GLU A 137 -14.20 -16.73 -13.27
CA GLU A 137 -15.08 -15.61 -13.63
C GLU A 137 -15.15 -14.53 -12.54
N ALA A 138 -15.09 -14.91 -11.26
CA ALA A 138 -15.10 -13.96 -10.14
C ALA A 138 -13.86 -13.05 -10.12
N PHE A 139 -12.71 -13.52 -10.63
CA PHE A 139 -11.50 -12.71 -10.76
C PHE A 139 -11.65 -11.57 -11.79
N ILE A 140 -12.55 -11.72 -12.76
CA ILE A 140 -12.74 -10.76 -13.86
C ILE A 140 -13.71 -9.65 -13.44
N GLN A 141 -14.75 -9.95 -12.64
CA GLN A 141 -15.80 -9.00 -12.27
C GLN A 141 -15.37 -8.04 -11.14
N SER A 142 -14.96 -8.54 -9.98
CA SER A 142 -14.54 -7.69 -8.86
C SER A 142 -13.74 -8.48 -7.83
N ARG A 143 -12.57 -7.94 -7.45
CA ARG A 143 -11.73 -8.51 -6.37
C ARG A 143 -12.49 -8.58 -5.05
N PHE A 144 -13.39 -7.64 -4.78
CA PHE A 144 -14.14 -7.60 -3.52
C PHE A 144 -15.20 -8.71 -3.47
N GLU A 145 -15.82 -9.02 -4.61
CA GLU A 145 -16.77 -10.13 -4.74
C GLU A 145 -16.06 -11.49 -4.68
N ALA A 146 -14.93 -11.64 -5.36
CA ALA A 146 -14.12 -12.86 -5.34
C ALA A 146 -13.61 -13.23 -3.93
N ASN A 147 -13.47 -12.26 -3.03
CA ASN A 147 -12.95 -12.47 -1.68
C ASN A 147 -14.05 -12.59 -0.60
N ARG A 148 -15.33 -12.57 -0.99
CA ARG A 148 -16.45 -12.67 -0.06
C ARG A 148 -16.40 -14.00 0.70
N GLY A 149 -16.37 -13.95 2.03
CA GLY A 149 -16.29 -15.14 2.89
C GLY A 149 -14.88 -15.74 3.09
N LEU A 150 -13.86 -15.31 2.33
CA LEU A 150 -12.47 -15.80 2.44
C LEU A 150 -11.49 -14.77 3.02
N GLY A 151 -11.99 -13.67 3.59
CA GLY A 151 -11.19 -12.52 4.00
C GLY A 151 -10.02 -12.84 4.94
N ALA A 152 -10.21 -13.71 5.94
CA ALA A 152 -9.15 -14.11 6.87
C ALA A 152 -8.01 -14.87 6.15
N LEU A 153 -8.37 -15.79 5.25
CA LEU A 153 -7.40 -16.55 4.46
C LEU A 153 -6.57 -15.61 3.58
N VAL A 154 -7.24 -14.69 2.89
CA VAL A 154 -6.59 -13.72 1.99
C VAL A 154 -5.62 -12.82 2.76
N ARG A 155 -5.94 -12.40 3.98
CA ARG A 155 -5.05 -11.58 4.83
C ARG A 155 -3.78 -12.31 5.24
N VAL A 156 -3.89 -13.59 5.64
CA VAL A 156 -2.70 -14.40 5.94
C VAL A 156 -1.87 -14.62 4.68
N LEU A 157 -2.51 -14.95 3.57
CA LEU A 157 -1.84 -15.13 2.27
C LEU A 157 -1.12 -13.86 1.82
N ASP A 158 -1.74 -12.69 2.05
CA ASP A 158 -1.23 -11.37 1.70
C ASP A 158 0.08 -11.02 2.41
N VAL A 159 0.27 -11.51 3.63
CA VAL A 159 1.52 -11.34 4.38
C VAL A 159 2.55 -12.39 3.98
N VAL A 160 2.15 -13.67 3.93
CA VAL A 160 3.06 -14.80 3.67
C VAL A 160 3.71 -14.67 2.30
N ARG A 161 2.96 -14.29 1.25
CA ARG A 161 3.50 -14.13 -0.11
C ARG A 161 4.61 -13.08 -0.19
N LEU A 162 4.46 -11.96 0.52
CA LEU A 162 5.45 -10.90 0.54
C LEU A 162 6.68 -11.31 1.37
N LEU A 163 6.48 -12.00 2.50
CA LEU A 163 7.58 -12.54 3.29
C LEU A 163 8.41 -13.54 2.47
N LEU A 164 7.77 -14.48 1.75
CA LEU A 164 8.46 -15.44 0.89
C LEU A 164 9.28 -14.74 -0.20
N THR A 165 8.71 -13.71 -0.83
CA THR A 165 9.40 -12.92 -1.86
C THR A 165 10.63 -12.21 -1.29
N ALA A 166 10.51 -11.64 -0.09
CA ALA A 166 11.63 -11.01 0.61
C ALA A 166 12.72 -12.04 1.00
N TYR A 167 12.32 -13.24 1.44
CA TYR A 167 13.24 -14.33 1.76
C TYR A 167 14.02 -14.81 0.53
N LEU A 168 13.30 -15.11 -0.56
CA LEU A 168 13.90 -15.63 -1.79
C LEU A 168 14.84 -14.62 -2.45
N SER A 169 14.49 -13.33 -2.43
CA SER A 169 15.36 -12.27 -2.96
C SER A 169 16.69 -12.16 -2.19
N ILE A 170 16.66 -12.27 -0.85
CA ILE A 170 17.88 -12.31 -0.03
C ILE A 170 18.69 -13.59 -0.30
N MET A 171 18.03 -14.75 -0.36
CA MET A 171 18.70 -16.03 -0.63
C MET A 171 19.32 -16.07 -2.03
N ALA A 172 18.69 -15.43 -3.02
CA ALA A 172 19.20 -15.33 -4.39
C ALA A 172 20.51 -14.53 -4.43
N ILE A 173 20.60 -13.42 -3.69
CA ILE A 173 21.84 -12.61 -3.62
C ILE A 173 22.97 -13.29 -2.87
N LYS A 174 22.65 -14.10 -1.85
CA LYS A 174 23.65 -14.94 -1.18
C LYS A 174 24.21 -16.05 -2.07
N SER A 175 23.45 -16.46 -3.09
CA SER A 175 23.81 -17.57 -3.96
C SER A 175 24.59 -17.09 -5.18
N ILE A 176 25.41 -17.99 -5.76
CA ILE A 176 26.19 -17.73 -6.98
C ILE A 176 25.76 -18.73 -8.06
N GLY A 177 25.90 -18.36 -9.34
CA GLY A 177 25.64 -19.23 -10.48
C GLY A 177 24.18 -19.62 -10.67
N PHE A 178 23.93 -20.85 -11.11
CA PHE A 178 22.59 -21.36 -11.45
C PHE A 178 21.60 -21.29 -10.27
N LYS A 179 22.07 -21.51 -9.04
CA LYS A 179 21.23 -21.43 -7.83
C LYS A 179 20.63 -20.04 -7.63
N ARG A 180 21.39 -18.98 -7.92
CA ARG A 180 20.89 -17.59 -7.86
C ARG A 180 19.78 -17.36 -8.87
N TRP A 181 19.98 -17.82 -10.11
CA TRP A 181 19.00 -17.68 -11.18
C TRP A 181 17.72 -18.45 -10.84
N PHE A 182 17.83 -19.68 -10.35
CA PHE A 182 16.69 -20.50 -9.93
C PHE A 182 15.89 -19.84 -8.79
N LEU A 183 16.55 -19.33 -7.74
CA LEU A 183 15.88 -18.64 -6.64
C LEU A 183 15.18 -17.34 -7.08
N ALA A 184 15.81 -16.59 -7.98
CA ALA A 184 15.21 -15.39 -8.56
C ALA A 184 13.99 -15.74 -9.43
N ALA A 185 14.09 -16.76 -10.29
CA ALA A 185 12.97 -17.26 -11.08
C ALA A 185 11.82 -17.75 -10.21
N PHE A 186 12.13 -18.45 -9.11
CA PHE A 186 11.12 -18.90 -8.16
C PHE A 186 10.41 -17.75 -7.43
N ALA A 187 11.15 -16.69 -7.06
CA ALA A 187 10.54 -15.47 -6.50
C ALA A 187 9.59 -14.79 -7.48
N ILE A 188 9.97 -14.73 -8.77
CA ILE A 188 9.11 -14.18 -9.84
C ILE A 188 7.87 -15.05 -10.01
N LEU A 189 8.01 -16.37 -10.03
CA LEU A 189 6.89 -17.31 -10.14
C LEU A 189 5.88 -17.12 -8.99
N ILE A 190 6.35 -17.04 -7.74
CA ILE A 190 5.49 -16.74 -6.59
C ILE A 190 4.79 -15.40 -6.78
N SER A 191 5.51 -14.37 -7.21
CA SER A 191 4.93 -13.03 -7.43
C SER A 191 3.83 -13.03 -8.49
N VAL A 192 4.01 -13.80 -9.57
CA VAL A 192 3.02 -13.96 -10.65
C VAL A 192 1.77 -14.69 -10.13
N ILE A 193 1.94 -15.85 -9.48
CA ILE A 193 0.82 -16.61 -8.89
C ILE A 193 0.08 -15.74 -7.87
N ALA A 194 0.82 -15.07 -6.98
CA ALA A 194 0.27 -14.14 -5.99
C ALA A 194 -0.50 -12.99 -6.64
N SER A 195 -0.04 -12.47 -7.79
CA SER A 195 -0.73 -11.41 -8.52
C SER A 195 -2.07 -11.90 -9.06
N PHE A 196 -2.11 -13.10 -9.66
CA PHE A 196 -3.35 -13.72 -10.11
C PHE A 196 -4.32 -13.96 -8.95
N VAL A 197 -3.84 -14.57 -7.87
CA VAL A 197 -4.65 -14.90 -6.68
C VAL A 197 -5.19 -13.64 -5.99
N SER A 198 -4.42 -12.57 -5.92
CA SER A 198 -4.91 -11.32 -5.32
C SER A 198 -5.85 -10.51 -6.22
N GLY A 199 -5.93 -10.83 -7.53
CA GLY A 199 -6.68 -10.04 -8.51
C GLY A 199 -6.19 -8.59 -8.70
N ALA A 200 -5.15 -8.17 -7.99
CA ALA A 200 -4.68 -6.79 -7.98
C ALA A 200 -3.53 -6.61 -8.98
N LYS A 201 -3.75 -5.81 -10.03
CA LYS A 201 -2.72 -5.42 -11.02
C LYS A 201 -1.48 -4.79 -10.37
N PHE A 202 -1.66 -4.17 -9.21
CA PHE A 202 -0.61 -3.54 -8.40
C PHE A 202 0.28 -4.54 -7.63
N SER A 203 -0.16 -5.79 -7.46
CA SER A 203 0.53 -6.80 -6.64
C SER A 203 1.96 -7.07 -7.11
N LEU A 204 2.21 -7.13 -8.42
CA LEU A 204 3.58 -7.35 -8.95
C LEU A 204 4.54 -6.22 -8.56
N LEU A 205 4.08 -4.97 -8.61
CA LEU A 205 4.90 -3.83 -8.21
C LEU A 205 5.23 -3.90 -6.71
N GLU A 206 4.26 -4.27 -5.88
CA GLU A 206 4.48 -4.47 -4.45
C GLU A 206 5.55 -5.53 -4.17
N HIS A 207 5.53 -6.66 -4.88
CA HIS A 207 6.54 -7.72 -4.76
C HIS A 207 7.94 -7.24 -5.15
N LEU A 208 8.05 -6.49 -6.25
CA LEU A 208 9.31 -5.89 -6.69
C LEU A 208 9.86 -4.93 -5.64
N LEU A 209 9.00 -4.05 -5.12
CA LEU A 209 9.36 -3.07 -4.09
C LEU A 209 9.82 -3.75 -2.79
N VAL A 210 9.12 -4.79 -2.33
CA VAL A 210 9.52 -5.59 -1.16
C VAL A 210 10.87 -6.25 -1.39
N ALA A 211 11.12 -6.85 -2.56
CA ALA A 211 12.39 -7.48 -2.88
C ALA A 211 13.56 -6.47 -2.87
N LEU A 212 13.37 -5.27 -3.44
CA LEU A 212 14.43 -4.25 -3.44
C LEU A 212 14.74 -3.74 -2.02
N ILE A 213 13.73 -3.53 -1.20
CA ILE A 213 13.91 -3.07 0.18
C ILE A 213 14.52 -4.16 1.07
N SER A 214 14.13 -5.43 0.91
CA SER A 214 14.71 -6.54 1.66
C SER A 214 16.22 -6.66 1.41
N ILE A 215 16.64 -6.52 0.15
CA ILE A 215 18.04 -6.52 -0.28
C ILE A 215 18.79 -5.34 0.36
N TYR A 216 18.21 -4.14 0.31
CA TYR A 216 18.81 -2.97 0.94
C TYR A 216 19.00 -3.15 2.44
N ILE A 217 17.98 -3.61 3.17
CA ILE A 217 18.10 -3.80 4.63
C ILE A 217 19.18 -4.85 4.93
N TYR A 218 19.25 -5.91 4.12
CA TYR A 218 20.18 -7.01 4.31
C TYR A 218 21.65 -6.59 4.12
N CYS A 219 22.00 -6.06 2.94
CA CYS A 219 23.39 -5.79 2.55
C CYS A 219 23.75 -4.30 2.44
N GLY A 220 22.76 -3.40 2.57
CA GLY A 220 22.93 -1.97 2.37
C GLY A 220 23.15 -1.56 0.92
N TRP A 221 22.88 -2.46 -0.03
CA TRP A 221 22.99 -2.15 -1.45
C TRP A 221 21.92 -1.12 -1.83
N LYS A 222 22.37 0.02 -2.35
CA LYS A 222 21.51 1.06 -2.88
C LYS A 222 21.57 1.00 -4.41
N PRO A 223 20.42 0.99 -5.12
CA PRO A 223 20.43 1.14 -6.56
C PRO A 223 21.06 2.50 -6.90
N LYS A 224 22.24 2.48 -7.52
CA LYS A 224 22.89 3.70 -8.02
C LYS A 224 22.34 4.00 -9.40
N LEU A 225 21.91 5.24 -9.62
CA LEU A 225 21.58 5.75 -10.95
C LEU A 225 22.89 5.99 -11.72
N THR A 226 23.41 4.94 -12.33
CA THR A 226 24.44 5.01 -13.39
C THR A 226 23.78 5.30 -14.73
N GLY A 227 24.52 5.85 -15.71
CA GLY A 227 23.99 6.07 -17.06
C GLY A 227 23.42 4.78 -17.69
N LYS A 228 24.08 3.64 -17.49
CA LYS A 228 23.57 2.32 -17.94
C LYS A 228 22.26 1.94 -17.26
N SER A 229 22.14 2.13 -15.95
CA SER A 229 20.87 1.87 -15.24
C SER A 229 19.77 2.87 -15.62
N LEU A 230 20.11 4.11 -15.99
CA LEU A 230 19.14 5.09 -16.49
C LEU A 230 18.56 4.62 -17.82
N VAL A 231 19.40 4.15 -18.75
CA VAL A 231 18.93 3.60 -20.03
C VAL A 231 18.04 2.37 -19.80
N ILE A 232 18.45 1.43 -18.95
CA ILE A 232 17.63 0.25 -18.59
C ILE A 232 16.31 0.69 -17.96
N PHE A 233 16.34 1.68 -17.06
CA PHE A 233 15.14 2.21 -16.42
C PHE A 233 14.19 2.86 -17.43
N VAL A 234 14.70 3.66 -18.36
CA VAL A 234 13.91 4.26 -19.44
C VAL A 234 13.31 3.19 -20.33
N LEU A 235 14.07 2.17 -20.72
CA LEU A 235 13.56 1.04 -21.50
C LEU A 235 12.46 0.28 -20.77
N LEU A 236 12.63 0.00 -19.47
CA LEU A 236 11.61 -0.64 -18.64
C LEU A 236 10.37 0.25 -18.47
N ALA A 237 10.56 1.56 -18.30
CA ALA A 237 9.47 2.51 -18.19
C ALA A 237 8.67 2.58 -19.50
N ILE A 238 9.34 2.63 -20.66
CA ILE A 238 8.69 2.56 -21.98
C ILE A 238 7.94 1.24 -22.12
N ALA A 239 8.56 0.10 -21.79
CA ALA A 239 7.90 -1.20 -21.87
C ALA A 239 6.66 -1.28 -20.95
N MET A 240 6.74 -0.74 -19.73
CA MET A 240 5.60 -0.67 -18.81
C MET A 240 4.51 0.26 -19.32
N ILE A 241 4.85 1.45 -19.83
CA ILE A 241 3.88 2.38 -20.41
C ILE A 241 3.20 1.71 -21.61
N SER A 242 3.95 1.10 -22.53
CA SER A 242 3.39 0.37 -23.67
C SER A 242 2.46 -0.76 -23.23
N TYR A 243 2.83 -1.52 -22.19
CA TYR A 243 1.96 -2.55 -21.62
C TYR A 243 0.68 -1.97 -21.01
N VAL A 244 0.77 -0.85 -20.29
CA VAL A 244 -0.41 -0.15 -19.73
C VAL A 244 -1.31 0.37 -20.85
N LEU A 245 -0.74 0.99 -21.89
CA LEU A 245 -1.48 1.47 -23.06
C LEU A 245 -2.16 0.31 -23.80
N PHE A 246 -1.48 -0.83 -23.94
CA PHE A 246 -2.07 -2.05 -24.50
C PHE A 246 -3.27 -2.54 -23.68
N LEU A 247 -3.13 -2.64 -22.35
CA LEU A 247 -4.23 -3.03 -21.47
C LEU A 247 -5.40 -2.03 -21.50
N LEU A 248 -5.12 -0.73 -21.58
CA LEU A 248 -6.14 0.31 -21.69
C LEU A 248 -6.88 0.21 -23.03
N SER A 249 -6.18 -0.06 -24.13
CA SER A 249 -6.80 -0.29 -25.44
C SER A 249 -7.73 -1.49 -25.42
N PHE A 250 -7.31 -2.61 -24.80
CA PHE A 250 -8.16 -3.79 -24.66
C PHE A 250 -9.39 -3.52 -23.79
N ALA A 251 -9.20 -2.81 -22.67
CA ALA A 251 -10.29 -2.43 -21.78
C ALA A 251 -11.30 -1.48 -22.47
N SER A 252 -10.80 -0.48 -23.21
CA SER A 252 -11.60 0.45 -24.01
C SER A 252 -12.51 -0.27 -25.00
N GLN A 253 -11.98 -1.26 -25.73
CA GLN A 253 -12.77 -2.08 -26.65
C GLN A 253 -13.84 -2.90 -25.93
N SER A 254 -13.50 -3.51 -24.79
CA SER A 254 -14.46 -4.30 -24.02
C SER A 254 -15.61 -3.48 -23.40
N LEU A 255 -15.37 -2.21 -23.10
CA LEU A 255 -16.35 -1.29 -22.53
C LEU A 255 -17.13 -0.49 -23.58
N GLY A 256 -16.85 -0.69 -24.87
CA GLY A 256 -17.45 0.10 -25.96
C GLY A 256 -16.99 1.56 -26.00
N TYR A 257 -15.96 1.93 -25.23
CA TYR A 257 -15.43 3.28 -25.13
C TYR A 257 -14.47 3.55 -26.31
N THR A 258 -15.02 3.85 -27.48
CA THR A 258 -14.28 3.87 -28.76
C THR A 258 -13.86 5.26 -29.24
N LYS A 259 -14.37 6.33 -28.61
CA LYS A 259 -14.00 7.73 -28.90
C LYS A 259 -13.71 8.48 -27.60
N ALA A 260 -12.72 9.37 -27.67
CA ALA A 260 -12.32 10.25 -26.58
C ALA A 260 -13.42 11.31 -26.39
N ASN A 261 -13.81 11.58 -25.14
CA ASN A 261 -14.92 12.50 -24.83
C ASN A 261 -14.45 13.88 -24.37
N TYR A 262 -13.22 13.98 -23.88
CA TYR A 262 -12.72 15.14 -23.15
C TYR A 262 -11.46 15.76 -23.79
N MET A 263 -10.76 15.03 -24.65
CA MET A 263 -9.55 15.50 -25.34
C MET A 263 -9.57 15.11 -26.82
N ASP A 264 -9.06 16.00 -27.68
CA ASP A 264 -8.79 15.71 -29.10
C ASP A 264 -7.50 14.88 -29.25
N ALA A 265 -7.53 13.66 -28.72
CA ALA A 265 -6.42 12.71 -28.70
C ALA A 265 -6.93 11.26 -28.79
N PRO A 266 -6.07 10.27 -29.09
CA PRO A 266 -6.47 8.88 -29.06
C PRO A 266 -7.05 8.49 -27.68
N VAL A 267 -8.10 7.67 -27.67
CA VAL A 267 -8.79 7.19 -26.45
C VAL A 267 -7.82 6.71 -25.37
N VAL A 268 -6.76 6.00 -25.78
CA VAL A 268 -5.78 5.43 -24.86
C VAL A 268 -5.01 6.51 -24.10
N VAL A 269 -4.75 7.67 -24.73
CA VAL A 269 -4.10 8.82 -24.10
C VAL A 269 -5.05 9.47 -23.08
N GLU A 270 -6.32 9.64 -23.44
CA GLU A 270 -7.33 10.17 -22.51
C GLU A 270 -7.49 9.26 -21.29
N LEU A 271 -7.62 7.94 -21.50
CA LEU A 271 -7.69 6.96 -20.42
C LEU A 271 -6.43 6.93 -19.55
N PHE A 272 -5.26 7.22 -20.12
CA PHE A 272 -4.03 7.36 -19.36
C PHE A 272 -4.06 8.61 -18.45
N PHE A 273 -4.50 9.76 -18.96
CA PHE A 273 -4.70 10.96 -18.14
C PHE A 273 -5.77 10.74 -17.06
N MET A 274 -6.88 10.09 -17.38
CA MET A 274 -7.90 9.71 -16.39
C MET A 274 -7.31 8.86 -15.27
N ARG A 275 -6.37 7.95 -15.56
CA ARG A 275 -5.67 7.17 -14.52
C ARG A 275 -4.80 8.03 -13.61
N ILE A 276 -4.18 9.09 -14.13
CA ILE A 276 -3.41 10.04 -13.32
C ILE A 276 -4.35 10.89 -12.47
N PHE A 277 -5.42 11.43 -13.05
CA PHE A 277 -6.42 12.20 -12.33
C PHE A 277 -7.13 11.38 -11.25
N ALA A 278 -7.37 10.08 -11.51
CA ALA A 278 -7.95 9.16 -10.55
C ALA A 278 -7.11 8.98 -9.28
N ASN A 279 -5.83 9.37 -9.25
CA ASN A 279 -5.08 9.43 -7.98
C ASN A 279 -5.69 10.43 -6.98
N GLY A 280 -6.44 11.42 -7.46
CA GLY A 280 -7.12 12.40 -6.61
C GLY A 280 -8.65 12.26 -6.63
N ASP A 281 -9.16 11.07 -6.93
CA ASP A 281 -10.60 10.74 -6.90
C ASP A 281 -11.28 11.12 -5.59
N ALA A 282 -10.65 10.80 -4.46
CA ALA A 282 -11.14 11.16 -3.15
C ALA A 282 -11.31 12.66 -3.00
N TYR A 283 -10.46 13.49 -3.61
CA TYR A 283 -10.53 14.94 -3.50
C TYR A 283 -11.59 15.54 -4.43
N TYR A 284 -11.58 15.21 -5.73
CA TYR A 284 -12.56 15.82 -6.64
C TYR A 284 -13.99 15.33 -6.41
N PHE A 285 -14.20 14.18 -5.79
CA PHE A 285 -15.54 13.75 -5.37
C PHE A 285 -16.00 14.32 -4.02
N SER A 286 -15.09 14.66 -3.09
CA SER A 286 -15.47 15.06 -1.73
C SER A 286 -15.31 16.53 -1.40
N LEU A 287 -14.41 17.25 -2.08
CA LEU A 287 -14.12 18.64 -1.75
C LEU A 287 -15.11 19.63 -2.39
N PRO A 288 -15.46 19.50 -3.69
CA PRO A 288 -16.43 20.42 -4.30
C PRO A 288 -17.76 20.38 -3.56
N ASN A 289 -18.40 21.55 -3.43
CA ASN A 289 -19.64 21.72 -2.66
C ASN A 289 -19.54 21.29 -1.18
N SER A 290 -18.34 21.14 -0.63
CA SER A 290 -18.11 20.69 0.75
C SER A 290 -18.78 19.36 1.08
N VAL A 291 -18.84 18.42 0.13
CA VAL A 291 -19.45 17.09 0.34
C VAL A 291 -18.86 16.41 1.59
N ILE A 292 -17.56 16.57 1.82
CA ILE A 292 -16.85 16.03 2.99
C ILE A 292 -17.46 16.49 4.34
N ASP A 293 -18.02 17.70 4.42
CA ASP A 293 -18.64 18.24 5.64
C ASP A 293 -20.00 17.58 5.92
N SER A 294 -20.64 17.01 4.90
CA SER A 294 -21.94 16.34 5.01
C SER A 294 -21.85 14.85 5.33
N LEU A 295 -20.65 14.27 5.32
CA LEU A 295 -20.46 12.84 5.57
C LEU A 295 -20.61 12.52 7.05
N HIS A 296 -21.48 11.55 7.35
CA HIS A 296 -21.68 11.06 8.70
C HIS A 296 -21.18 9.62 8.83
N VAL A 297 -20.04 9.46 9.50
CA VAL A 297 -19.55 8.14 9.93
C VAL A 297 -20.15 7.83 11.29
N SER A 298 -20.98 6.78 11.35
CA SER A 298 -21.74 6.39 12.53
C SER A 298 -20.87 6.12 13.77
N ASN A 299 -19.73 5.43 13.61
CA ASN A 299 -18.75 5.23 14.68
C ASN A 299 -17.32 5.19 14.13
N SER A 300 -16.58 6.27 14.35
CA SER A 300 -15.24 6.50 13.82
C SER A 300 -14.19 5.50 14.34
N ILE A 301 -14.33 5.01 15.57
CA ILE A 301 -13.41 4.02 16.15
C ILE A 301 -13.65 2.65 15.50
N TYR A 302 -14.92 2.27 15.34
CA TYR A 302 -15.28 1.03 14.66
C TYR A 302 -14.89 1.06 13.19
N GLN A 303 -15.00 2.22 12.53
CA GLN A 303 -14.51 2.36 11.16
C GLN A 303 -12.99 2.22 11.07
N LEU A 304 -12.24 2.83 11.99
CA LEU A 304 -10.77 2.79 11.96
C LEU A 304 -10.20 1.38 12.27
N PHE A 305 -10.80 0.65 13.21
CA PHE A 305 -10.28 -0.64 13.66
C PHE A 305 -11.07 -1.86 13.17
N GLY A 306 -12.25 -1.69 12.59
CA GLY A 306 -13.14 -2.78 12.16
C GLY A 306 -12.52 -3.69 11.09
N TYR A 307 -11.62 -3.14 10.27
CA TYR A 307 -10.85 -3.89 9.28
C TYR A 307 -9.94 -4.95 9.91
N ILE A 308 -9.56 -4.80 11.19
CA ILE A 308 -8.76 -5.79 11.92
C ILE A 308 -9.59 -7.05 12.18
N ALA A 309 -10.87 -6.91 12.51
CA ALA A 309 -11.76 -8.04 12.81
C ALA A 309 -12.40 -8.65 11.56
N GLY A 310 -12.71 -7.83 10.55
CA GLY A 310 -13.43 -8.23 9.34
C GLY A 310 -14.94 -8.02 9.44
N ASN A 311 -15.61 -7.79 8.30
CA ASN A 311 -16.97 -7.21 8.30
C ASN A 311 -17.99 -8.15 8.95
N GLY A 312 -17.87 -9.47 8.71
CA GLY A 312 -18.76 -10.44 9.33
C GLY A 312 -18.68 -10.46 10.86
N VAL A 313 -17.48 -10.23 11.45
CA VAL A 313 -17.35 -10.13 12.91
C VAL A 313 -17.95 -8.82 13.41
N MET A 314 -17.71 -7.71 12.70
CA MET A 314 -18.24 -6.40 13.06
C MET A 314 -19.77 -6.35 13.01
N GLN A 315 -20.38 -6.92 11.97
CA GLN A 315 -21.84 -7.03 11.84
C GLN A 315 -22.43 -7.94 12.93
N ASN A 316 -21.84 -9.11 13.18
CA ASN A 316 -22.41 -10.07 14.14
C ASN A 316 -22.24 -9.65 15.61
N VAL A 317 -21.15 -8.97 15.96
CA VAL A 317 -20.82 -8.63 17.36
C VAL A 317 -21.21 -7.21 17.72
N PHE A 318 -21.07 -6.26 16.79
CA PHE A 318 -21.25 -4.83 17.04
C PHE A 318 -22.38 -4.20 16.21
N ASP A 319 -23.12 -4.98 15.42
CA ASP A 319 -24.15 -4.51 14.47
C ASP A 319 -23.64 -3.37 13.58
N TYR A 320 -22.37 -3.49 13.15
CA TYR A 320 -21.66 -2.45 12.42
C TYR A 320 -21.16 -2.95 11.07
N ASP A 321 -21.66 -2.36 9.98
CA ASP A 321 -21.14 -2.58 8.64
C ASP A 321 -20.11 -1.51 8.28
N TYR A 322 -18.82 -1.84 8.38
CA TYR A 322 -17.78 -0.88 8.03
C TYR A 322 -17.63 -0.67 6.52
N THR A 323 -18.16 -1.58 5.69
CA THR A 323 -18.04 -1.47 4.23
C THR A 323 -18.96 -0.37 3.71
N GLU A 324 -20.16 -0.29 4.29
CA GLU A 324 -21.14 0.76 3.97
C GLU A 324 -20.81 2.10 4.64
N ASN A 325 -20.11 2.08 5.77
CA ASN A 325 -19.65 3.29 6.48
C ASN A 325 -18.23 3.75 6.09
N ASP A 326 -17.60 3.13 5.08
CA ASP A 326 -16.31 3.60 4.58
C ASP A 326 -16.44 4.98 3.92
N VAL A 327 -15.49 5.88 4.19
CA VAL A 327 -15.55 7.27 3.73
C VAL A 327 -15.58 7.33 2.21
N GLY A 328 -14.79 6.50 1.53
CA GLY A 328 -14.83 6.35 0.08
C GLY A 328 -16.20 5.95 -0.44
N ARG A 329 -16.84 4.97 0.22
CA ARG A 329 -18.19 4.52 -0.11
C ARG A 329 -19.25 5.60 0.13
N LEU A 330 -19.15 6.32 1.25
CA LEU A 330 -20.05 7.42 1.58
C LEU A 330 -19.94 8.57 0.57
N ILE A 331 -18.71 8.94 0.17
CA ILE A 331 -18.47 9.92 -0.90
C ILE A 331 -19.14 9.45 -2.19
N TRP A 332 -18.95 8.19 -2.57
CA TRP A 332 -19.52 7.63 -3.80
C TRP A 332 -21.05 7.67 -3.80
N LYS A 333 -21.69 7.32 -2.68
CA LYS A 333 -23.15 7.29 -2.53
C LYS A 333 -23.82 8.66 -2.61
N VAL A 334 -23.09 9.75 -2.38
CA VAL A 334 -23.61 11.11 -2.60
C VAL A 334 -23.88 11.35 -4.09
N TRP A 335 -23.02 10.84 -4.96
CA TRP A 335 -23.12 11.00 -6.41
C TRP A 335 -23.93 9.90 -7.08
N TYR A 336 -23.84 8.68 -6.54
CA TYR A 336 -24.47 7.48 -7.08
C TYR A 336 -25.29 6.72 -6.01
N PRO A 337 -26.42 7.27 -5.54
CA PRO A 337 -27.20 6.65 -4.46
C PRO A 337 -27.77 5.27 -4.78
N TRP A 338 -28.01 4.98 -6.06
CA TRP A 338 -28.60 3.72 -6.55
C TRP A 338 -27.60 2.58 -6.73
N ASP A 339 -26.31 2.83 -6.48
CA ASP A 339 -25.27 1.85 -6.74
C ASP A 339 -24.98 0.98 -5.51
N ASP A 340 -25.54 -0.23 -5.49
CA ASP A 340 -25.41 -1.17 -4.37
C ASP A 340 -24.06 -1.90 -4.33
N ILE A 341 -23.22 -1.77 -5.37
CA ILE A 341 -21.92 -2.44 -5.41
C ILE A 341 -20.92 -1.69 -4.53
N ALA A 342 -20.16 -2.40 -3.69
CA ALA A 342 -19.12 -1.82 -2.85
C ALA A 342 -17.94 -1.27 -3.70
N ARG A 343 -18.07 -0.01 -4.12
CA ARG A 343 -17.04 0.78 -4.83
C ARG A 343 -17.05 2.23 -4.36
N GLY A 344 -15.94 2.92 -4.61
CA GLY A 344 -15.72 4.32 -4.25
C GLY A 344 -14.23 4.69 -4.27
N PRO A 345 -13.91 5.98 -4.17
CA PRO A 345 -12.53 6.46 -4.05
C PRO A 345 -11.86 5.96 -2.76
N THR A 346 -10.52 5.97 -2.72
CA THR A 346 -9.80 5.57 -1.50
C THR A 346 -9.89 6.63 -0.40
N SER A 347 -10.18 6.19 0.83
CA SER A 347 -10.24 7.04 2.03
C SER A 347 -8.85 7.54 2.48
N HIS A 348 -8.29 8.55 1.80
CA HIS A 348 -6.98 9.13 2.12
C HIS A 348 -6.90 9.62 3.57
N PHE A 349 -5.71 9.57 4.17
CA PHE A 349 -5.53 9.81 5.60
C PHE A 349 -6.06 11.16 6.09
N ASP A 350 -5.94 12.20 5.27
CA ASP A 350 -6.36 13.58 5.56
C ASP A 350 -7.89 13.69 5.55
N LEU A 351 -8.55 13.18 4.51
CA LEU A 351 -10.01 13.15 4.39
C LEU A 351 -10.65 12.21 5.40
N ALA A 352 -10.08 11.01 5.58
CA ALA A 352 -10.56 10.04 6.55
C ALA A 352 -10.44 10.58 7.98
N GLY A 353 -9.33 11.23 8.32
CA GLY A 353 -9.13 11.84 9.64
C GLY A 353 -10.17 12.90 9.95
N TYR A 354 -10.47 13.74 8.95
CA TYR A 354 -11.51 14.75 9.07
C TYR A 354 -12.91 14.16 9.21
N ALA A 355 -13.28 13.21 8.34
CA ALA A 355 -14.59 12.56 8.40
C ALA A 355 -14.80 11.76 9.70
N TYR A 356 -13.72 11.21 10.27
CA TYR A 356 -13.78 10.42 11.51
C TYR A 356 -13.83 11.30 12.77
N PHE A 357 -12.98 12.30 12.87
CA PHE A 357 -12.75 13.00 14.15
C PHE A 357 -12.81 14.53 14.04
N GLY A 358 -13.30 15.05 12.92
CA GLY A 358 -13.31 16.48 12.60
C GLY A 358 -11.90 17.05 12.39
N ALA A 359 -11.80 18.38 12.30
CA ALA A 359 -10.52 19.06 12.03
C ALA A 359 -9.43 18.74 13.07
N VAL A 360 -9.75 18.87 14.36
CA VAL A 360 -8.75 18.70 15.44
C VAL A 360 -8.36 17.22 15.59
N GLY A 361 -9.34 16.31 15.63
CA GLY A 361 -9.05 14.89 15.77
C GLY A 361 -8.38 14.29 14.54
N GLY A 362 -8.71 14.79 13.34
CA GLY A 362 -8.03 14.43 12.10
C GLY A 362 -6.54 14.77 12.13
N ILE A 363 -6.19 15.98 12.61
CA ILE A 363 -4.78 16.38 12.81
C ILE A 363 -4.07 15.45 13.80
N ILE A 364 -4.73 15.06 14.89
CA ILE A 364 -4.15 14.11 15.87
C ILE A 364 -3.91 12.74 15.23
N MET A 365 -4.86 12.24 14.44
CA MET A 365 -4.71 10.98 13.69
C MET A 365 -3.53 11.06 12.71
N THR A 366 -3.43 12.15 11.96
CA THR A 366 -2.34 12.40 11.02
C THR A 366 -0.98 12.47 11.72
N ALA A 367 -0.90 13.09 12.90
CA ALA A 367 0.29 13.09 13.72
C ALA A 367 0.70 11.66 14.14
N ALA A 368 -0.26 10.82 14.54
CA ALA A 368 -0.02 9.43 14.89
C ALA A 368 0.46 8.60 13.69
N ILE A 369 -0.16 8.76 12.52
CA ILE A 369 0.26 8.10 11.27
C ILE A 369 1.68 8.52 10.90
N GLY A 370 1.96 9.83 10.92
CA GLY A 370 3.29 10.38 10.65
C GLY A 370 4.33 9.81 11.61
N TRP A 371 3.99 9.67 12.89
CA TRP A 371 4.86 9.06 13.88
C TRP A 371 5.17 7.60 13.54
N ILE A 372 4.15 6.78 13.24
CA ILE A 372 4.30 5.35 12.88
C ILE A 372 5.23 5.21 11.67
N ILE A 373 4.96 5.94 10.58
CA ILE A 373 5.77 5.89 9.36
C ILE A 373 7.21 6.30 9.62
N GLY A 374 7.43 7.36 10.42
CA GLY A 374 8.76 7.81 10.81
C GLY A 374 9.56 6.75 11.58
N ARG A 375 8.90 6.00 12.48
CA ARG A 375 9.53 4.90 13.24
C ARG A 375 9.94 3.75 12.33
N ILE A 376 9.10 3.39 11.37
CA ILE A 376 9.37 2.25 10.47
C ILE A 376 10.43 2.62 9.42
N CYS A 377 10.40 3.86 8.91
CA CYS A 377 11.51 4.39 8.10
C CYS A 377 12.84 4.32 8.85
N LYS A 378 12.82 4.59 10.16
CA LYS A 378 14.00 4.46 11.01
C LYS A 378 14.44 3.01 11.19
N ALA A 379 13.51 2.08 11.39
CA ALA A 379 13.81 0.65 11.48
C ALA A 379 14.45 0.12 10.19
N LYS A 380 13.88 0.44 9.02
CA LYS A 380 14.43 0.15 7.69
C LYS A 380 15.86 0.66 7.53
N ASN A 381 16.15 1.87 8.00
CA ASN A 381 17.48 2.47 7.90
C ASN A 381 18.42 2.10 9.07
N GLY A 382 17.95 1.32 10.04
CA GLY A 382 18.69 0.93 11.24
C GLY A 382 19.47 -0.36 11.03
N ARG A 383 20.80 -0.31 11.23
CA ARG A 383 21.77 -1.43 11.31
C ARG A 383 21.57 -2.56 10.28
N ARG A 384 22.54 -2.71 9.37
CA ARG A 384 22.69 -3.91 8.52
C ARG A 384 22.88 -5.13 9.43
N ARG A 385 21.82 -5.92 9.64
CA ARG A 385 21.86 -7.05 10.58
C ARG A 385 22.37 -8.34 9.95
N ASN A 386 22.60 -8.39 8.63
CA ASN A 386 22.90 -9.63 7.88
C ASN A 386 21.94 -10.78 8.25
N ASP A 387 20.74 -10.43 8.73
CA ASP A 387 19.69 -11.31 9.25
C ASP A 387 18.58 -11.38 8.21
N ILE A 388 18.30 -12.60 7.73
CA ILE A 388 17.32 -12.82 6.67
C ILE A 388 15.92 -12.52 7.19
N PHE A 389 15.57 -13.01 8.38
CA PHE A 389 14.23 -12.85 8.94
C PHE A 389 13.94 -11.38 9.25
N TYR A 390 14.86 -10.67 9.91
CA TYR A 390 14.71 -9.25 10.20
C TYR A 390 14.55 -8.43 8.92
N SER A 391 15.40 -8.67 7.91
CA SER A 391 15.36 -7.92 6.65
C SER A 391 14.06 -8.16 5.89
N SER A 392 13.60 -9.42 5.84
CA SER A 392 12.32 -9.77 5.25
C SER A 392 11.15 -9.12 6.00
N PHE A 393 11.08 -9.28 7.31
CA PHE A 393 9.98 -8.75 8.12
C PHE A 393 9.89 -7.22 8.04
N VAL A 394 11.00 -6.51 8.22
CA VAL A 394 11.02 -5.04 8.18
C VAL A 394 10.72 -4.51 6.77
N SER A 395 11.14 -5.20 5.71
CA SER A 395 10.77 -4.80 4.34
C SER A 395 9.26 -4.89 4.09
N VAL A 396 8.61 -5.97 4.54
CA VAL A 396 7.17 -6.16 4.36
C VAL A 396 6.40 -5.17 5.24
N LEU A 397 6.82 -5.01 6.51
CA LEU A 397 6.25 -4.02 7.42
C LEU A 397 6.34 -2.60 6.86
N TYR A 398 7.48 -2.25 6.26
CA TYR A 398 7.64 -0.95 5.62
C TYR A 398 6.68 -0.73 4.45
N CYS A 399 6.65 -1.65 3.48
CA CYS A 399 5.78 -1.52 2.31
C CYS A 399 4.30 -1.49 2.71
N ARG A 400 3.88 -2.33 3.67
CA ARG A 400 2.49 -2.38 4.14
C ARG A 400 2.07 -1.16 4.97
N THR A 401 2.98 -0.59 5.76
CA THR A 401 2.64 0.58 6.58
C THR A 401 2.45 1.84 5.74
N ILE A 402 3.16 1.96 4.61
CA ILE A 402 2.96 3.12 3.73
C ILE A 402 1.52 3.20 3.19
N VAL A 403 0.82 2.06 3.08
CA VAL A 403 -0.59 2.01 2.68
C VAL A 403 -1.51 2.77 3.63
N VAL A 404 -1.11 2.99 4.90
CA VAL A 404 -1.85 3.83 5.86
C VAL A 404 -2.09 5.25 5.32
N LEU A 405 -1.23 5.75 4.43
CA LEU A 405 -1.44 7.04 3.77
C LEU A 405 -2.63 7.01 2.81
N LEU A 406 -2.78 5.93 2.04
CA LEU A 406 -3.89 5.78 1.09
C LEU A 406 -5.20 5.42 1.77
N SER A 407 -5.13 4.58 2.81
CA SER A 407 -6.29 4.15 3.59
C SER A 407 -5.84 3.76 5.00
N PRO A 408 -6.09 4.61 6.02
CA PRO A 408 -5.69 4.33 7.39
C PRO A 408 -6.25 3.01 7.96
N PRO A 409 -7.56 2.68 7.80
CA PRO A 409 -8.11 1.44 8.35
C PRO A 409 -7.44 0.18 7.75
N VAL A 410 -7.26 0.16 6.43
CA VAL A 410 -6.61 -0.96 5.72
C VAL A 410 -5.15 -1.09 6.11
N GLY A 411 -4.41 0.03 6.15
CA GLY A 411 -3.02 0.04 6.53
C GLY A 411 -2.80 -0.42 7.98
N LEU A 412 -3.66 -0.03 8.92
CA LEU A 412 -3.62 -0.51 10.31
C LEU A 412 -3.88 -2.02 10.39
N ALA A 413 -4.87 -2.52 9.65
CA ALA A 413 -5.13 -3.96 9.58
C ALA A 413 -3.90 -4.74 9.09
N TYR A 414 -3.20 -4.26 8.07
CA TYR A 414 -1.96 -4.90 7.59
C TYR A 414 -0.81 -4.89 8.61
N ILE A 415 -0.65 -3.80 9.37
CA ILE A 415 0.34 -3.74 10.44
C ILE A 415 0.02 -4.79 11.51
N VAL A 416 -1.26 -4.89 11.90
CA VAL A 416 -1.72 -5.83 12.92
C VAL A 416 -1.56 -7.28 12.44
N ASP A 417 -1.87 -7.59 11.17
CA ASP A 417 -1.67 -8.91 10.57
C ASP A 417 -0.20 -9.35 10.65
N LEU A 418 0.72 -8.44 10.33
CA LEU A 418 2.15 -8.69 10.44
C LEU A 418 2.60 -8.94 11.88
N ILE A 419 2.06 -8.19 12.85
CA ILE A 419 2.36 -8.39 14.26
C ILE A 419 1.86 -9.76 14.73
N PHE A 420 0.65 -10.18 14.34
CA PHE A 420 0.13 -11.51 14.67
C PHE A 420 1.00 -12.62 14.08
N ILE A 421 1.41 -12.50 12.81
CA ILE A 421 2.30 -13.48 12.18
C ILE A 421 3.68 -13.49 12.85
N LEU A 422 4.22 -12.33 13.25
CA LEU A 422 5.47 -12.27 14.02
C LEU A 422 5.35 -13.02 15.35
N ILE A 423 4.28 -12.77 16.12
CA ILE A 423 4.04 -13.44 17.40
C ILE A 423 3.94 -14.95 17.19
N PHE A 424 3.15 -15.39 16.21
CA PHE A 424 3.00 -16.80 15.86
C PHE A 424 4.33 -17.47 15.51
N LEU A 425 5.11 -16.88 14.61
CA LEU A 425 6.42 -17.40 14.21
C LEU A 425 7.43 -17.41 15.38
N THR A 426 7.32 -16.45 16.29
CA THR A 426 8.19 -16.38 17.48
C THR A 426 7.88 -17.51 18.46
N ILE A 427 6.60 -17.74 18.76
CA ILE A 427 6.16 -18.84 19.62
C ILE A 427 6.59 -20.19 19.03
N LEU A 428 6.37 -20.37 17.73
CA LEU A 428 6.77 -21.59 17.01
C LEU A 428 8.29 -21.79 17.04
N SER A 429 9.06 -20.73 16.82
CA SER A 429 10.53 -20.79 16.89
C SER A 429 11.03 -21.11 18.30
N ALA A 430 10.38 -20.57 19.33
CA ALA A 430 10.72 -20.89 20.72
C ALA A 430 10.42 -22.35 21.07
N ALA A 431 9.26 -22.87 20.64
CA ALA A 431 8.89 -24.27 20.83
C ALA A 431 9.87 -25.23 20.11
N LEU A 432 10.28 -24.91 18.88
CA LEU A 432 11.27 -25.69 18.14
C LEU A 432 12.62 -25.74 18.87
N ASN A 433 13.09 -24.61 19.39
CA ASN A 433 14.33 -24.55 20.16
C ASN A 433 14.27 -25.42 21.41
N PHE A 434 13.14 -25.42 22.12
CA PHE A 434 12.93 -26.27 23.30
C PHE A 434 12.99 -27.77 22.95
N ILE A 435 12.32 -28.18 21.87
CA ILE A 435 12.31 -29.59 21.40
C ILE A 435 13.71 -30.04 20.98
N LEU A 436 14.44 -29.20 20.24
CA LEU A 436 15.78 -29.53 19.76
C LEU A 436 16.82 -29.57 20.89
N GLN A 437 16.66 -28.74 21.92
CA GLN A 437 17.52 -28.78 23.11
C GLN A 437 17.29 -30.07 23.93
N ASN A 438 16.04 -30.46 24.16
CA ASN A 438 15.74 -31.70 24.88
C ASN A 438 16.26 -32.95 24.16
N LYS A 439 16.23 -32.99 22.81
CA LYS A 439 16.82 -34.11 22.04
C LYS A 439 18.34 -34.19 22.13
N ARG A 440 19.04 -33.08 22.39
CA ARG A 440 20.51 -33.11 22.60
C ARG A 440 20.88 -33.60 23.99
N VAL A 441 20.06 -33.33 25.00
CA VAL A 441 20.28 -33.79 26.37
C VAL A 441 19.94 -35.27 26.54
N SER A 442 19.00 -35.81 25.77
CA SER A 442 18.65 -37.24 25.81
C SER A 442 19.62 -38.17 25.06
N ASN A 443 20.54 -37.60 24.26
CA ASN A 443 21.54 -38.34 23.47
C ASN A 443 22.95 -38.25 24.06
N ILE A 444 23.09 -37.68 25.27
CA ILE A 444 24.29 -37.69 26.12
C ILE A 444 23.94 -38.59 27.30
#